data_AF-A0A810NDN0-F1
#
_entry.id   AF-A0A810NDN0-F1
#
_cell.length_a   1.000
_cell.length_b   1.000
_cell.length_c   1.000
_cell.angle_alpha   90.00
_cell.angle_beta   90.00
_cell.angle_gamma   90.00
#
_symmetry.space_group_name_H-M   'P 1'
#
loop_
_entity.id
_entity.type
_entity.pdbx_description
1 polymer ?
#
loop_
_entity_poly.entity_id
_entity_poly.type
_entity_poly.pdbx_seq_one_letter_code
_entity_poly.pdbx_strand_id
1 'polypeptide(L)'
;MTAPHAEPAVGEPRLVDQQMVVHVFAPAGGPHATTAYAALRDLWDACRHLFRLDDAIPGLDAPARLPETAADLPDPAGTGPEWILAGQERADADYQAVLRRHHDLLNLSLALAPGPPPTDPAPAHWPRWHDLDRQWSALAVGRTAPLLGVVRVYLAGMTGLSDVGPAEIPPAGRAAVGHALAGQLPGQAPRWADPAQLGDSALLWELPYADDARWERRLLLAAPTHDDATVSAWVWSDGSAAIPPLARYLLHAAKARFQLRVLHRDNPSDDLRHRVDALAADVRAGDTSAAVIGALTAVQRDANLSVEDLRTMRHAVGVAKHNMAAAWGRTPPDVRGLFADDRDLIDWLLTHLDDEREHLETTAARARHLTGGRSADPPPDPRSPDVDRPPVTGTPADDVARSVFVVHGRDAAVRDGIFTLLRALDLKPLEWEALVSGTGMATPFLGDVVAHAVTRARAAVVVLTPDDVVGLHPSLRLDTDEPHEWTTGMQARPNVLLELGMALAAYPDRTVIVKAGSHRPVADLDGRNFLQLRDTVDFRRKLAHRLRLAGCAVDDHGQDWLAAGDFADLDAYRRAP
;
A
#
# COMPACT_ATOMS: atom_id res chain seq x y z
N MET A 1 58.15 -25.58 29.90
CA MET A 1 57.64 -24.22 29.66
C MET A 1 57.59 -24.00 28.15
N THR A 2 56.50 -24.44 27.55
CA THR A 2 56.13 -24.18 26.16
C THR A 2 55.56 -22.76 26.08
N ALA A 3 56.13 -21.94 25.21
CA ALA A 3 55.61 -20.59 24.93
C ALA A 3 54.20 -20.70 24.30
N PRO A 4 53.27 -19.80 24.64
CA PRO A 4 51.96 -19.80 24.03
C PRO A 4 52.09 -19.41 22.55
N HIS A 5 51.48 -20.21 21.69
CA HIS A 5 51.26 -19.86 20.28
C HIS A 5 50.49 -18.53 20.23
N ALA A 6 51.06 -17.53 19.58
CA ALA A 6 50.32 -16.34 19.20
C ALA A 6 49.27 -16.77 18.16
N GLU A 7 47.99 -16.61 18.50
CA GLU A 7 46.90 -16.63 17.54
C GLU A 7 47.16 -15.57 16.45
N PRO A 8 46.83 -15.85 15.17
CA PRO A 8 46.93 -14.85 14.13
C PRO A 8 45.97 -13.69 14.46
N ALA A 9 46.50 -12.47 14.49
CA ALA A 9 45.68 -11.27 14.64
C ALA A 9 44.75 -11.16 13.43
N VAL A 10 43.44 -11.37 13.65
CA VAL A 10 42.38 -11.10 12.68
C VAL A 10 42.53 -9.65 12.20
N GLY A 11 42.72 -9.44 10.89
CA GLY A 11 42.75 -8.10 10.32
C GLY A 11 41.42 -7.39 10.57
N GLU A 12 41.46 -6.11 10.95
CA GLU A 12 40.24 -5.32 11.15
C GLU A 12 39.37 -5.35 9.88
N PRO A 13 38.08 -5.70 9.98
CA PRO A 13 37.19 -5.76 8.82
C PRO A 13 37.04 -4.38 8.16
N ARG A 14 37.29 -4.30 6.86
CA ARG A 14 37.24 -3.04 6.08
C ARG A 14 36.40 -3.19 4.82
N LEU A 15 35.55 -2.20 4.56
CA LEU A 15 34.71 -2.11 3.37
C LEU A 15 35.55 -1.76 2.14
N VAL A 16 35.42 -2.53 1.07
CA VAL A 16 36.18 -2.32 -0.19
C VAL A 16 35.29 -1.92 -1.38
N ASP A 17 34.03 -2.33 -1.40
CA ASP A 17 33.08 -1.98 -2.45
C ASP A 17 31.64 -1.91 -1.90
N GLN A 18 30.76 -1.28 -2.68
CA GLN A 18 29.36 -1.07 -2.33
C GLN A 18 28.49 -1.31 -3.56
N GLN A 19 27.65 -2.34 -3.50
CA GLN A 19 26.70 -2.66 -4.56
C GLN A 19 25.29 -2.63 -4.00
N MET A 20 24.30 -2.42 -4.87
CA MET A 20 22.89 -2.45 -4.49
C MET A 20 22.10 -3.31 -5.45
N VAL A 21 21.38 -4.31 -4.93
CA VAL A 21 20.43 -5.11 -5.69
C VAL A 21 19.03 -4.76 -5.23
N VAL A 22 18.13 -4.50 -6.16
CA VAL A 22 16.72 -4.25 -5.88
C VAL A 22 15.89 -5.36 -6.51
N HIS A 23 15.00 -5.96 -5.73
CA HIS A 23 13.97 -6.88 -6.21
C HIS A 23 12.60 -6.28 -6.00
N VAL A 24 11.77 -6.36 -7.03
CA VAL A 24 10.40 -5.88 -7.04
C VAL A 24 9.50 -7.04 -7.41
N PHE A 25 8.44 -7.24 -6.63
CA PHE A 25 7.52 -8.37 -6.79
C PHE A 25 6.11 -7.89 -7.10
N ALA A 26 5.47 -8.52 -8.08
CA ALA A 26 4.12 -8.14 -8.48
C ALA A 26 3.27 -9.37 -8.83
N PRO A 27 1.93 -9.31 -8.68
CA PRO A 27 1.06 -10.39 -9.14
C PRO A 27 1.01 -10.42 -10.68
N ALA A 28 1.10 -11.61 -11.26
CA ALA A 28 0.86 -11.88 -12.68
C ALA A 28 -0.58 -12.35 -12.96
N GLY A 29 -1.38 -12.57 -11.91
CA GLY A 29 -2.77 -13.03 -11.98
C GLY A 29 -3.67 -12.40 -10.91
N GLY A 30 -4.98 -12.56 -11.07
CA GLY A 30 -5.98 -11.98 -10.17
C GLY A 30 -6.31 -10.51 -10.47
N PRO A 31 -7.15 -9.88 -9.63
CA PRO A 31 -7.76 -8.57 -9.92
C PRO A 31 -6.75 -7.41 -10.01
N HIS A 32 -5.57 -7.56 -9.41
CA HIS A 32 -4.54 -6.52 -9.39
C HIS A 32 -3.46 -6.67 -10.47
N ALA A 33 -3.46 -7.77 -11.25
CA ALA A 33 -2.37 -8.09 -12.18
C ALA A 33 -2.16 -7.01 -13.26
N THR A 34 -3.24 -6.47 -13.83
CA THR A 34 -3.14 -5.46 -14.90
C THR A 34 -2.51 -4.17 -14.39
N THR A 35 -2.99 -3.64 -13.26
CA THR A 35 -2.45 -2.43 -12.65
C THR A 35 -1.01 -2.64 -12.18
N ALA A 36 -0.71 -3.80 -11.59
CA ALA A 36 0.63 -4.14 -11.14
C ALA A 36 1.62 -4.28 -12.30
N TYR A 37 1.20 -4.87 -13.41
CA TYR A 37 2.03 -4.99 -14.60
C TYR A 37 2.32 -3.64 -15.25
N ALA A 38 1.32 -2.75 -15.34
CA ALA A 38 1.52 -1.39 -15.82
C ALA A 38 2.57 -0.64 -14.99
N ALA A 39 2.46 -0.70 -13.65
CA ALA A 39 3.44 -0.09 -12.76
C ALA A 39 4.85 -0.70 -12.89
N LEU A 40 4.95 -2.02 -13.11
CA LEU A 40 6.23 -2.68 -13.38
C LEU A 40 6.85 -2.24 -14.72
N ARG A 41 6.04 -2.07 -15.77
CA ARG A 41 6.51 -1.55 -17.06
C ARG A 41 7.03 -0.13 -16.92
N ASP A 42 6.30 0.73 -16.21
CA ASP A 42 6.74 2.10 -15.94
C ASP A 42 8.05 2.13 -15.14
N LEU A 43 8.21 1.24 -14.16
CA LEU A 43 9.46 1.08 -13.42
C LEU A 43 10.60 0.58 -14.30
N TRP A 44 10.35 -0.41 -15.16
CA TRP A 44 11.33 -0.92 -16.12
C TRP A 44 11.85 0.19 -17.02
N ASP A 45 10.95 0.95 -17.64
CA ASP A 45 11.32 2.05 -18.52
C ASP A 45 12.07 3.15 -17.75
N ALA A 46 11.62 3.50 -16.54
CA ALA A 46 12.29 4.50 -15.73
C ALA A 46 13.71 4.07 -15.30
N CYS A 47 13.90 2.79 -14.93
CA CYS A 47 15.22 2.22 -14.65
C CYS A 47 16.12 2.27 -15.88
N ARG A 48 15.62 1.87 -17.06
CA ARG A 48 16.39 1.95 -18.31
C ARG A 48 16.89 3.36 -18.60
N HIS A 49 16.01 4.36 -18.48
CA HIS A 49 16.38 5.74 -18.78
C HIS A 49 17.36 6.31 -17.75
N LEU A 50 17.13 6.10 -16.44
CA LEU A 50 17.98 6.68 -15.41
C LEU A 50 19.37 6.03 -15.37
N PHE A 51 19.41 4.69 -15.44
CA PHE A 51 20.67 3.92 -15.34
C PHE A 51 21.34 3.69 -16.70
N ARG A 52 20.70 4.10 -17.80
CA ARG A 52 21.15 3.93 -19.20
C ARG A 52 21.36 2.46 -19.58
N LEU A 53 20.36 1.65 -19.28
CA LEU A 53 20.36 0.21 -19.60
C LEU A 53 19.91 0.01 -21.05
N ASP A 54 20.87 0.14 -21.96
CA ASP A 54 20.63 0.17 -23.41
C ASP A 54 21.14 -1.09 -24.11
N ASP A 55 22.05 -1.82 -23.50
CA ASP A 55 22.71 -2.98 -24.08
C ASP A 55 21.98 -4.29 -23.73
N ALA A 56 22.16 -5.33 -24.54
CA ALA A 56 21.69 -6.67 -24.23
C ALA A 56 22.68 -7.37 -23.29
N ILE A 57 22.18 -8.11 -22.29
CA ILE A 57 23.04 -8.86 -21.35
C ILE A 57 23.71 -10.03 -22.10
N PRO A 58 25.04 -10.11 -22.16
CA PRO A 58 25.75 -11.20 -22.81
C PRO A 58 25.39 -12.56 -22.19
N GLY A 59 25.10 -13.54 -23.05
CA GLY A 59 24.75 -14.90 -22.62
C GLY A 59 23.30 -15.07 -22.13
N LEU A 60 22.52 -14.00 -22.04
CA LEU A 60 21.10 -14.04 -21.71
C LEU A 60 20.25 -13.85 -22.97
N ASP A 61 19.49 -14.88 -23.35
CA ASP A 61 18.51 -14.76 -24.46
C ASP A 61 17.26 -14.01 -23.97
N ALA A 62 17.39 -12.70 -23.80
CA ALA A 62 16.37 -11.83 -23.24
C ALA A 62 15.96 -10.73 -24.23
N PRO A 63 14.65 -10.51 -24.45
CA PRO A 63 14.19 -9.36 -25.21
C PRO A 63 14.56 -8.03 -24.53
N ALA A 64 14.76 -6.98 -25.32
CA ALA A 64 14.98 -5.62 -24.80
C ALA A 64 13.69 -4.87 -24.46
N ARG A 65 12.53 -5.36 -24.93
CA ARG A 65 11.22 -4.73 -24.74
C ARG A 65 10.26 -5.68 -24.05
N LEU A 66 9.47 -5.13 -23.13
CA LEU A 66 8.42 -5.86 -22.43
C LEU A 66 7.15 -6.00 -23.29
N PRO A 67 6.38 -7.10 -23.13
CA PRO A 67 5.04 -7.24 -23.71
C PRO A 67 4.12 -6.06 -23.37
N GLU A 68 3.37 -5.52 -24.33
CA GLU A 68 2.65 -4.25 -24.16
C GLU A 68 1.63 -4.29 -23.02
N THR A 69 0.89 -5.39 -22.88
CA THR A 69 -0.14 -5.55 -21.86
C THR A 69 0.06 -6.83 -21.04
N ALA A 70 -0.62 -6.90 -19.89
CA ALA A 70 -0.59 -8.09 -19.03
C ALA A 70 -1.17 -9.33 -19.72
N ALA A 71 -2.06 -9.15 -20.70
CA ALA A 71 -2.66 -10.23 -21.48
C ALA A 71 -1.65 -10.87 -22.47
N ASP A 72 -0.60 -10.13 -22.84
CA ASP A 72 0.45 -10.60 -23.75
C ASP A 72 1.57 -11.36 -23.03
N LEU A 73 1.46 -11.50 -21.69
CA LEU A 73 2.41 -12.29 -20.92
C LEU A 73 2.31 -13.77 -21.30
N PRO A 74 3.44 -14.49 -21.43
CA PRO A 74 3.43 -15.92 -21.77
C PRO A 74 2.59 -16.75 -20.80
N ASP A 75 1.87 -17.74 -21.33
CA ASP A 75 1.06 -18.68 -20.55
C ASP A 75 1.99 -19.63 -19.75
N PRO A 76 1.90 -19.65 -18.42
CA PRO A 76 2.71 -20.52 -17.57
C PRO A 76 2.56 -22.03 -17.89
N ALA A 77 1.45 -22.47 -18.50
CA ALA A 77 1.27 -23.88 -18.86
C ALA A 77 2.19 -24.37 -19.99
N GLY A 78 2.67 -23.47 -20.85
CA GLY A 78 3.46 -23.81 -22.04
C GLY A 78 4.97 -23.55 -21.92
N THR A 79 5.40 -22.68 -21.00
CA THR A 79 6.77 -22.13 -20.98
C THR A 79 7.63 -22.57 -19.80
N GLY A 80 7.12 -23.43 -18.91
CA GLY A 80 7.81 -23.83 -17.68
C GLY A 80 7.60 -22.83 -16.52
N PRO A 81 8.17 -23.12 -15.33
CA PRO A 81 7.88 -22.39 -14.10
C PRO A 81 8.47 -20.97 -14.08
N GLU A 82 9.54 -20.73 -14.85
CA GLU A 82 10.25 -19.45 -14.89
C GLU A 82 10.55 -19.03 -16.33
N TRP A 83 10.38 -17.72 -16.61
CA TRP A 83 10.59 -17.17 -17.94
C TRP A 83 11.17 -15.75 -17.88
N ILE A 84 12.12 -15.42 -18.76
CA ILE A 84 12.65 -14.06 -18.88
C ILE A 84 11.77 -13.26 -19.85
N LEU A 85 11.20 -12.17 -19.35
CA LEU A 85 10.37 -11.26 -20.13
C LEU A 85 11.22 -10.18 -20.81
N ALA A 86 12.23 -9.65 -20.11
CA ALA A 86 13.23 -8.76 -20.67
C ALA A 86 14.50 -8.71 -19.81
N GLY A 87 15.61 -8.31 -20.42
CA GLY A 87 16.91 -8.18 -19.77
C GLY A 87 17.80 -7.19 -20.50
N GLN A 88 18.37 -6.22 -19.78
CA GLN A 88 19.26 -5.20 -20.34
C GLN A 88 20.33 -4.77 -19.36
N GLU A 89 21.43 -4.26 -19.89
CA GLU A 89 22.57 -3.80 -19.10
C GLU A 89 23.14 -2.47 -19.56
N ARG A 90 24.05 -1.98 -18.73
CA ARG A 90 25.04 -0.97 -19.04
C ARG A 90 26.41 -1.55 -18.67
N ALA A 91 27.12 -2.06 -19.67
CA ALA A 91 28.34 -2.84 -19.46
C ALA A 91 29.48 -2.04 -18.79
N ASP A 92 29.61 -0.73 -19.06
CA ASP A 92 30.69 0.10 -18.51
C ASP A 92 30.54 0.42 -17.02
N ALA A 93 29.32 0.31 -16.48
CA ALA A 93 29.00 0.61 -15.09
C ALA A 93 28.62 -0.64 -14.28
N ASP A 94 28.57 -1.81 -14.93
CA ASP A 94 28.12 -3.08 -14.37
C ASP A 94 26.71 -2.99 -13.73
N TYR A 95 25.80 -2.36 -14.48
CA TYR A 95 24.38 -2.26 -14.10
C TYR A 95 23.55 -3.15 -14.99
N GLN A 96 22.64 -3.92 -14.40
CA GLN A 96 21.81 -4.87 -15.12
C GLN A 96 20.38 -4.86 -14.56
N ALA A 97 19.39 -4.99 -15.43
CA ALA A 97 18.00 -5.22 -15.04
C ALA A 97 17.43 -6.41 -15.79
N VAL A 98 16.69 -7.26 -15.08
CA VAL A 98 16.00 -8.42 -15.66
C VAL A 98 14.60 -8.51 -15.07
N LEU A 99 13.59 -8.61 -15.94
CA LEU A 99 12.23 -8.95 -15.56
C LEU A 99 11.95 -10.41 -15.87
N ARG A 100 11.50 -11.14 -14.84
CA ARG A 100 11.15 -12.56 -14.90
C ARG A 100 9.69 -12.78 -14.52
N ARG A 101 9.09 -13.82 -15.08
CA ARG A 101 7.85 -14.43 -14.60
C ARG A 101 8.20 -15.70 -13.85
N HIS A 102 7.56 -15.91 -12.70
CA HIS A 102 7.61 -17.14 -11.91
C HIS A 102 6.18 -17.53 -11.54
N HIS A 103 5.61 -18.53 -12.22
CA HIS A 103 4.21 -18.91 -12.08
C HIS A 103 3.21 -17.73 -12.20
N ASP A 104 2.53 -17.40 -11.10
CA ASP A 104 1.54 -16.33 -10.95
C ASP A 104 2.17 -15.01 -10.48
N LEU A 105 3.50 -14.89 -10.52
CA LEU A 105 4.26 -13.78 -9.95
C LEU A 105 5.26 -13.22 -10.97
N LEU A 106 5.55 -11.93 -10.86
CA LEU A 106 6.56 -11.22 -11.63
C LEU A 106 7.67 -10.74 -10.69
N ASN A 107 8.91 -10.81 -11.17
CA ASN A 107 10.09 -10.34 -10.47
C ASN A 107 10.92 -9.44 -11.38
N LEU A 108 10.96 -8.14 -11.08
CA LEU A 108 11.95 -7.23 -11.63
C LEU A 108 13.11 -7.17 -10.67
N SER A 109 14.32 -7.51 -11.14
CA SER A 109 15.54 -7.28 -10.37
C SER A 109 16.44 -6.31 -11.10
N LEU A 110 17.06 -5.42 -10.34
CA LEU A 110 18.04 -4.44 -10.78
C LEU A 110 19.32 -4.64 -9.95
N ALA A 111 20.43 -4.98 -10.57
CA ALA A 111 21.75 -4.95 -9.97
C ALA A 111 22.47 -3.65 -10.35
N LEU A 112 22.90 -2.91 -9.35
CA LEU A 112 23.74 -1.72 -9.47
C LEU A 112 25.05 -2.03 -8.76
N ALA A 113 26.02 -2.58 -9.50
CA ALA A 113 27.27 -3.06 -8.95
C ALA A 113 28.46 -2.23 -9.44
N PRO A 114 28.53 -0.92 -9.11
CA PRO A 114 29.72 -0.15 -9.46
C PRO A 114 30.91 -0.87 -8.81
N GLY A 115 31.93 -1.20 -9.62
CA GLY A 115 33.11 -1.92 -9.13
C GLY A 115 33.83 -1.20 -7.97
N PRO A 116 34.94 -1.75 -7.47
CA PRO A 116 35.75 -1.05 -6.48
C PRO A 116 36.22 0.31 -7.04
N PRO A 117 36.30 1.35 -6.20
CA PRO A 117 36.76 2.64 -6.66
C PRO A 117 38.20 2.54 -7.20
N PRO A 118 38.52 3.26 -8.28
CA PRO A 118 39.83 3.13 -8.94
C PRO A 118 41.00 3.67 -8.10
N THR A 119 40.72 4.45 -7.05
CA THR A 119 41.70 5.05 -6.14
C THR A 119 41.19 5.04 -4.70
N ASP A 120 42.12 5.05 -3.73
CA ASP A 120 41.83 5.28 -2.31
C ASP A 120 42.48 6.62 -1.86
N PRO A 121 41.70 7.65 -1.48
CA PRO A 121 40.25 7.66 -1.34
C PRO A 121 39.51 7.61 -2.69
N ALA A 122 38.29 7.06 -2.65
CA ALA A 122 37.41 7.00 -3.81
C ALA A 122 37.14 8.39 -4.40
N PRO A 123 37.02 8.52 -5.74
CA PRO A 123 36.61 9.77 -6.37
C PRO A 123 35.32 10.33 -5.76
N ALA A 124 35.21 11.66 -5.66
CA ALA A 124 34.08 12.33 -5.00
C ALA A 124 32.70 11.98 -5.60
N HIS A 125 32.66 11.55 -6.86
CA HIS A 125 31.45 11.19 -7.60
C HIS A 125 31.28 9.66 -7.79
N TRP A 126 32.12 8.84 -7.15
CA TRP A 126 31.96 7.38 -7.23
C TRP A 126 30.65 6.97 -6.54
N PRO A 127 29.74 6.24 -7.22
CA PRO A 127 28.46 5.88 -6.65
C PRO A 127 28.61 5.06 -5.36
N ARG A 128 27.90 5.46 -4.31
CA ARG A 128 27.79 4.74 -3.03
C ARG A 128 26.34 4.36 -2.76
N TRP A 129 26.10 3.55 -1.74
CA TRP A 129 24.73 3.15 -1.37
C TRP A 129 23.77 4.33 -1.21
N HIS A 130 24.21 5.43 -0.61
CA HIS A 130 23.41 6.65 -0.49
C HIS A 130 22.96 7.22 -1.84
N ASP A 131 23.82 7.17 -2.87
CA ASP A 131 23.50 7.68 -4.20
C ASP A 131 22.54 6.76 -4.93
N LEU A 132 22.82 5.45 -4.90
CA LEU A 132 22.01 4.43 -5.53
C LEU A 132 20.61 4.36 -4.89
N ASP A 133 20.53 4.39 -3.56
CA ASP A 133 19.26 4.36 -2.82
C ASP A 133 18.40 5.59 -3.10
N ARG A 134 19.02 6.77 -3.19
CA ARG A 134 18.32 8.00 -3.54
C ARG A 134 17.77 7.95 -4.97
N GLN A 135 18.57 7.47 -5.92
CA GLN A 135 18.15 7.31 -7.32
C GLN A 135 16.98 6.32 -7.44
N TRP A 136 17.11 5.15 -6.81
CA TRP A 136 16.03 4.17 -6.75
C TRP A 136 14.78 4.73 -6.06
N SER A 137 14.93 5.43 -4.93
CA SER A 137 13.81 6.03 -4.21
C SER A 137 13.05 7.01 -5.09
N ALA A 138 13.74 7.87 -5.83
CA ALA A 138 13.11 8.80 -6.77
C ALA A 138 12.34 8.08 -7.89
N LEU A 139 12.86 6.96 -8.39
CA LEU A 139 12.16 6.11 -9.37
C LEU A 139 10.94 5.42 -8.78
N ALA A 140 10.99 4.97 -7.53
CA ALA A 140 9.93 4.19 -6.91
C ALA A 140 8.69 5.03 -6.53
N VAL A 141 8.84 6.35 -6.33
CA VAL A 141 7.73 7.24 -5.93
C VAL A 141 6.54 7.10 -6.88
N GLY A 142 5.36 6.82 -6.31
CA GLY A 142 4.10 6.72 -7.04
C GLY A 142 3.90 5.43 -7.85
N ARG A 143 4.89 4.52 -7.88
CA ARG A 143 4.87 3.30 -8.71
C ARG A 143 4.73 2.00 -7.92
N THR A 144 4.86 2.02 -6.60
CA THR A 144 4.94 0.78 -5.79
C THR A 144 3.61 0.30 -5.19
N ALA A 145 2.58 1.14 -5.17
CA ALA A 145 1.29 0.81 -4.55
C ALA A 145 0.62 -0.50 -5.02
N PRO A 146 0.63 -0.86 -6.32
CA PRO A 146 -0.01 -2.09 -6.78
C PRO A 146 0.88 -3.35 -6.67
N LEU A 147 2.09 -3.23 -6.09
CA LEU A 147 3.08 -4.30 -6.03
C LEU A 147 2.92 -5.14 -4.75
N LEU A 148 3.45 -6.37 -4.76
CA LEU A 148 3.45 -7.25 -3.58
C LEU A 148 4.52 -6.83 -2.58
N GLY A 149 5.64 -6.29 -3.07
CA GLY A 149 6.69 -5.76 -2.22
C GLY A 149 7.96 -5.41 -2.98
N VAL A 150 8.86 -4.75 -2.27
CA VAL A 150 10.17 -4.34 -2.75
C VAL A 150 11.22 -4.76 -1.72
N VAL A 151 12.35 -5.26 -2.19
CA VAL A 151 13.52 -5.52 -1.35
C VAL A 151 14.71 -4.78 -1.91
N ARG A 152 15.40 -4.03 -1.06
CA ARG A 152 16.70 -3.41 -1.36
C ARG A 152 17.76 -4.17 -0.59
N VAL A 153 18.75 -4.72 -1.30
CA VAL A 153 19.89 -5.41 -0.71
C VAL A 153 21.11 -4.53 -0.93
N TYR A 154 21.74 -4.11 0.17
CA TYR A 154 23.02 -3.41 0.20
C TYR A 154 24.12 -4.44 0.37
N LEU A 155 24.93 -4.67 -0.66
CA LEU A 155 26.01 -5.65 -0.63
C LEU A 155 27.33 -4.93 -0.38
N ALA A 156 28.04 -5.39 0.65
CA ALA A 156 29.37 -4.92 1.03
C ALA A 156 30.36 -6.07 0.85
N GLY A 157 31.32 -5.93 -0.05
CA GLY A 157 32.53 -6.73 -0.03
C GLY A 157 33.52 -6.14 0.98
N MET A 158 34.16 -7.03 1.71
CA MET A 158 34.91 -6.67 2.90
C MET A 158 36.17 -7.51 3.08
N THR A 159 37.33 -6.86 3.13
CA THR A 159 38.57 -7.53 3.53
C THR A 159 38.57 -7.85 5.03
N GLY A 160 39.23 -8.94 5.42
CA GLY A 160 39.32 -9.38 6.82
C GLY A 160 38.17 -10.28 7.28
N LEU A 161 37.17 -10.52 6.42
CA LEU A 161 36.08 -11.49 6.66
C LEU A 161 36.42 -12.92 6.18
N SER A 162 37.48 -13.09 5.39
CA SER A 162 37.86 -14.36 4.73
C SER A 162 38.73 -15.30 5.58
N ASP A 163 39.40 -14.78 6.62
CA ASP A 163 40.39 -15.56 7.41
C ASP A 163 39.74 -16.43 8.49
N VAL A 164 38.46 -16.20 8.81
CA VAL A 164 37.69 -16.88 9.84
C VAL A 164 36.26 -17.00 9.30
N GLY A 165 35.72 -18.21 9.15
CA GLY A 165 34.37 -18.37 8.59
C GLY A 165 33.33 -17.59 9.44
N PRO A 166 32.21 -17.11 8.89
CA PRO A 166 31.20 -16.32 9.62
C PRO A 166 30.64 -17.04 10.85
N ALA A 167 30.60 -18.38 10.81
CA ALA A 167 30.22 -19.25 11.91
C ALA A 167 31.24 -19.26 13.07
N GLU A 168 32.50 -18.94 12.78
CA GLU A 168 33.61 -18.85 13.72
C GLU A 168 33.77 -17.42 14.27
N ILE A 169 33.12 -16.41 13.67
CA ILE A 169 33.08 -15.04 14.19
C ILE A 169 32.15 -15.01 15.42
N PRO A 170 32.66 -14.66 16.63
CA PRO A 170 31.82 -14.54 17.81
C PRO A 170 30.69 -13.51 17.61
N PRO A 171 29.54 -13.63 18.32
CA PRO A 171 28.43 -12.68 18.20
C PRO A 171 28.86 -11.20 18.29
N ALA A 172 29.80 -10.87 19.18
CA ALA A 172 30.35 -9.52 19.31
C ALA A 172 31.10 -9.05 18.05
N GLY A 173 31.82 -9.95 17.38
CA GLY A 173 32.50 -9.66 16.11
C GLY A 173 31.52 -9.44 14.96
N ARG A 174 30.45 -10.23 14.89
CA ARG A 174 29.38 -10.05 13.89
C ARG A 174 28.66 -8.70 14.08
N ALA A 175 28.36 -8.33 15.33
CA ALA A 175 27.81 -7.00 15.63
C ALA A 175 28.77 -5.87 15.25
N ALA A 176 30.08 -6.03 15.47
CA ALA A 176 31.08 -5.03 15.11
C ALA A 176 31.14 -4.76 13.59
N VAL A 177 31.00 -5.80 12.75
CA VAL A 177 30.89 -5.65 11.29
C VAL A 177 29.68 -4.78 10.92
N GLY A 178 28.50 -5.08 11.47
CA GLY A 178 27.30 -4.27 11.26
C GLY A 178 27.50 -2.80 11.67
N HIS A 179 28.06 -2.56 12.86
CA HIS A 179 28.34 -1.20 13.34
C HIS A 179 29.32 -0.44 12.44
N ALA A 180 30.35 -1.11 11.89
CA ALA A 180 31.30 -0.49 10.98
C ALA A 180 30.64 -0.03 9.67
N LEU A 181 29.62 -0.76 9.20
CA LEU A 181 28.86 -0.45 7.98
C LEU A 181 27.70 0.52 8.22
N ALA A 182 27.25 0.69 9.46
CA ALA A 182 26.10 1.51 9.84
C ALA A 182 26.17 2.94 9.26
N GLY A 183 27.35 3.56 9.32
CA GLY A 183 27.55 4.94 8.84
C GLY A 183 27.54 5.09 7.32
N GLN A 184 27.59 3.98 6.57
CA GLN A 184 27.54 3.99 5.10
C GLN A 184 26.12 3.80 4.55
N LEU A 185 25.22 3.23 5.37
CA LEU A 185 23.85 2.92 4.97
C LEU A 185 22.98 4.19 4.87
N PRO A 186 22.00 4.22 3.94
CA PRO A 186 21.03 5.29 3.86
C PRO A 186 20.01 5.22 5.01
N GLY A 187 19.83 6.35 5.71
CA GLY A 187 18.84 6.53 6.78
C GLY A 187 19.41 6.38 8.19
N GLN A 188 18.55 6.08 9.16
CA GLN A 188 18.96 5.93 10.56
C GLN A 188 19.60 4.56 10.81
N ALA A 189 20.65 4.54 11.63
CA ALA A 189 21.36 3.32 11.98
C ALA A 189 20.44 2.32 12.71
N PRO A 190 20.47 1.02 12.33
CA PRO A 190 19.68 -0.01 12.97
C PRO A 190 19.93 -0.18 14.47
N ARG A 191 18.95 -0.82 15.15
CA ARG A 191 19.31 -1.76 16.22
C ARG A 191 19.78 -3.05 15.57
N TRP A 192 21.03 -3.42 15.82
CA TRP A 192 21.63 -4.63 15.26
C TRP A 192 21.09 -5.88 15.96
N ALA A 193 20.28 -6.66 15.25
CA ALA A 193 19.99 -8.04 15.61
C ALA A 193 21.13 -8.97 15.18
N ASP A 194 21.11 -10.22 15.65
CA ASP A 194 22.02 -11.24 15.15
C ASP A 194 21.79 -11.46 13.64
N PRO A 195 22.84 -11.46 12.81
CA PRO A 195 22.69 -11.74 11.38
C PRO A 195 22.29 -13.19 11.13
N ALA A 196 21.51 -13.38 10.06
CA ALA A 196 21.43 -14.68 9.41
C ALA A 196 22.74 -14.95 8.63
N GLN A 197 23.06 -16.23 8.46
CA GLN A 197 24.19 -16.65 7.63
C GLN A 197 23.68 -17.13 6.27
N LEU A 198 24.28 -16.62 5.21
CA LEU A 198 23.98 -17.00 3.82
C LEU A 198 25.22 -17.69 3.21
N GLY A 199 25.09 -18.98 2.93
CA GLY A 199 26.22 -19.81 2.53
C GLY A 199 27.32 -19.86 3.61
N ASP A 200 28.56 -20.09 3.18
CA ASP A 200 29.69 -20.29 4.09
C ASP A 200 30.40 -19.00 4.48
N SER A 201 30.09 -17.86 3.84
CA SER A 201 30.93 -16.66 3.90
C SER A 201 30.19 -15.35 4.18
N ALA A 202 28.86 -15.29 4.03
CA ALA A 202 28.13 -14.02 4.09
C ALA A 202 27.23 -13.87 5.32
N LEU A 203 27.20 -12.65 5.85
CA LEU A 203 26.34 -12.23 6.96
C LEU A 203 25.22 -11.33 6.42
N LEU A 204 23.98 -11.63 6.81
CA LEU A 204 22.78 -10.97 6.31
C LEU A 204 21.97 -10.39 7.47
N TRP A 205 21.74 -9.08 7.44
CA TRP A 205 20.87 -8.36 8.36
C TRP A 205 19.64 -7.83 7.64
N GLU A 206 18.50 -7.82 8.32
CA GLU A 206 17.39 -6.94 7.96
C GLU A 206 17.54 -5.63 8.72
N LEU A 207 17.60 -4.52 7.99
CA LEU A 207 17.61 -3.18 8.54
C LEU A 207 16.19 -2.84 9.01
N PRO A 208 16.02 -2.21 10.18
CA PRO A 208 14.76 -2.22 10.89
C PRO A 208 13.65 -1.49 10.13
N TYR A 209 12.56 -2.22 9.99
CA TYR A 209 11.19 -1.74 9.92
C TYR A 209 10.38 -2.68 10.81
N ALA A 210 9.77 -2.16 11.88
CA ALA A 210 9.13 -2.97 12.93
C ALA A 210 7.73 -3.50 12.55
N ASP A 211 7.28 -3.29 11.31
CA ASP A 211 5.96 -3.70 10.84
C ASP A 211 6.03 -5.08 10.16
N ASP A 212 5.24 -6.04 10.65
CA ASP A 212 5.12 -7.37 10.07
C ASP A 212 4.48 -7.35 8.68
N ALA A 213 3.61 -6.36 8.43
CA ALA A 213 2.92 -6.15 7.16
C ALA A 213 3.72 -5.29 6.16
N ARG A 214 4.97 -4.93 6.49
CA ARG A 214 5.84 -4.08 5.66
C ARG A 214 5.87 -4.53 4.20
N TRP A 215 5.73 -3.57 3.29
CA TRP A 215 5.79 -3.78 1.84
C TRP A 215 7.21 -3.62 1.27
N GLU A 216 8.06 -2.83 1.94
CA GLU A 216 9.48 -2.65 1.60
C GLU A 216 10.37 -3.31 2.67
N ARG A 217 11.39 -4.04 2.24
CA ARG A 217 12.46 -4.58 3.09
C ARG A 217 13.80 -4.03 2.67
N ARG A 218 14.69 -3.82 3.63
CA ARG A 218 16.06 -3.35 3.42
C ARG A 218 17.00 -4.33 4.08
N LEU A 219 17.88 -4.92 3.31
CA LEU A 219 18.80 -5.96 3.75
C LEU A 219 20.24 -5.47 3.60
N LEU A 220 21.09 -5.73 4.58
CA LEU A 220 22.53 -5.55 4.48
C LEU A 220 23.18 -6.92 4.37
N LEU A 221 24.00 -7.13 3.34
CA LEU A 221 24.78 -8.35 3.16
C LEU A 221 26.27 -7.99 3.17
N ALA A 222 27.03 -8.56 4.09
CA ALA A 222 28.48 -8.43 4.13
C ALA A 222 29.14 -9.74 3.72
N ALA A 223 30.09 -9.68 2.78
CA ALA A 223 30.80 -10.83 2.23
C ALA A 223 32.31 -10.54 2.12
N PRO A 224 33.19 -11.56 2.06
CA PRO A 224 34.64 -11.35 2.09
C PRO A 224 35.22 -10.65 0.86
N THR A 225 34.58 -10.74 -0.31
CA THR A 225 35.03 -10.10 -1.55
C THR A 225 33.87 -9.76 -2.47
N HIS A 226 34.08 -8.76 -3.32
CA HIS A 226 33.12 -8.27 -4.32
C HIS A 226 32.76 -9.29 -5.43
N ASP A 227 33.69 -10.19 -5.77
CA ASP A 227 33.54 -11.21 -6.82
C ASP A 227 33.26 -12.61 -6.21
N ASP A 228 32.62 -12.65 -5.04
CA ASP A 228 32.18 -13.92 -4.48
C ASP A 228 31.00 -14.45 -5.32
N ALA A 229 31.33 -15.28 -6.31
CA ALA A 229 30.37 -15.95 -7.18
C ALA A 229 29.29 -16.71 -6.40
N THR A 230 29.60 -17.16 -5.17
CA THR A 230 28.62 -17.80 -4.28
C THR A 230 27.57 -16.79 -3.82
N VAL A 231 28.01 -15.61 -3.39
CA VAL A 231 27.12 -14.54 -2.94
C VAL A 231 26.30 -13.98 -4.10
N SER A 232 26.92 -13.78 -5.26
CA SER A 232 26.21 -13.38 -6.48
C SER A 232 25.16 -14.42 -6.87
N ALA A 233 25.47 -15.72 -6.81
CA ALA A 233 24.50 -16.79 -7.07
C ALA A 233 23.29 -16.76 -6.12
N TRP A 234 23.49 -16.34 -4.87
CA TRP A 234 22.39 -16.21 -3.91
C TRP A 234 21.49 -15.01 -4.18
N VAL A 235 22.06 -13.85 -4.56
CA VAL A 235 21.37 -12.55 -4.55
C VAL A 235 21.05 -12.01 -5.95
N TRP A 236 21.90 -12.27 -6.95
CA TRP A 236 21.77 -11.68 -8.29
C TRP A 236 21.67 -12.70 -9.43
N SER A 237 22.69 -13.54 -9.62
CA SER A 237 22.74 -14.53 -10.70
C SER A 237 23.87 -15.52 -10.48
N ASP A 238 23.61 -16.80 -10.78
CA ASP A 238 24.63 -17.85 -10.92
C ASP A 238 25.11 -18.01 -12.38
N GLY A 239 24.85 -17.00 -13.21
CA GLY A 239 25.03 -17.05 -14.66
C GLY A 239 23.83 -17.62 -15.42
N SER A 240 22.80 -18.11 -14.70
CA SER A 240 21.56 -18.57 -15.32
C SER A 240 20.46 -17.49 -15.34
N ALA A 241 19.41 -17.82 -16.09
CA ALA A 241 18.17 -17.07 -16.20
C ALA A 241 17.28 -17.11 -14.95
N ALA A 242 17.58 -17.98 -13.98
CA ALA A 242 16.69 -18.27 -12.87
C ALA A 242 16.58 -17.09 -11.89
N ILE A 243 15.47 -17.04 -11.15
CA ILE A 243 15.39 -16.13 -9.99
C ILE A 243 16.39 -16.62 -8.93
N PRO A 244 17.27 -15.75 -8.41
CA PRO A 244 18.22 -16.11 -7.35
C PRO A 244 17.50 -16.67 -6.13
N PRO A 245 18.08 -17.65 -5.41
CA PRO A 245 17.39 -18.29 -4.29
C PRO A 245 16.92 -17.32 -3.20
N LEU A 246 17.73 -16.31 -2.83
CA LEU A 246 17.30 -15.29 -1.85
C LEU A 246 16.12 -14.47 -2.38
N ALA A 247 16.19 -14.04 -3.65
CA ALA A 247 15.10 -13.30 -4.29
C ALA A 247 13.82 -14.13 -4.38
N ARG A 248 13.91 -15.43 -4.68
CA ARG A 248 12.78 -16.36 -4.74
C ARG A 248 12.16 -16.58 -3.36
N TYR A 249 12.97 -16.73 -2.32
CA TYR A 249 12.49 -16.78 -0.94
C TYR A 249 11.72 -15.50 -0.56
N LEU A 250 12.34 -14.34 -0.80
CA LEU A 250 11.77 -13.04 -0.45
C LEU A 250 10.50 -12.73 -1.24
N LEU A 251 10.40 -13.20 -2.48
CA LEU A 251 9.20 -13.10 -3.31
C LEU A 251 8.00 -13.80 -2.66
N HIS A 252 8.19 -15.02 -2.17
CA HIS A 252 7.13 -15.74 -1.47
C HIS A 252 6.84 -15.16 -0.08
N ALA A 253 7.87 -14.67 0.63
CA ALA A 253 7.68 -13.93 1.87
C ALA A 253 6.84 -12.64 1.65
N ALA A 254 7.07 -11.93 0.55
CA ALA A 254 6.28 -10.76 0.16
C ALA A 254 4.83 -11.14 -0.19
N LYS A 255 4.62 -12.28 -0.86
CA LYS A 255 3.27 -12.83 -1.12
C LYS A 255 2.51 -13.11 0.18
N ALA A 256 3.16 -13.72 1.18
CA ALA A 256 2.53 -13.96 2.49
C ALA A 256 2.18 -12.65 3.21
N ARG A 257 3.09 -11.66 3.21
CA ARG A 257 2.83 -10.33 3.80
C ARG A 257 1.74 -9.55 3.07
N PHE A 258 1.62 -9.74 1.75
CA PHE A 258 0.49 -9.18 1.01
C PHE A 258 -0.84 -9.73 1.51
N GLN A 259 -0.93 -11.05 1.78
CA GLN A 259 -2.13 -11.63 2.37
C GLN A 259 -2.43 -11.05 3.76
N LEU A 260 -1.41 -10.86 4.61
CA LEU A 260 -1.57 -10.19 5.91
C LEU A 260 -2.13 -8.77 5.76
N ARG A 261 -1.65 -7.99 4.77
CA ARG A 261 -2.20 -6.65 4.49
C ARG A 261 -3.66 -6.70 4.04
N VAL A 262 -4.03 -7.67 3.21
CA VAL A 262 -5.43 -7.87 2.78
C VAL A 262 -6.30 -8.21 3.99
N LEU A 263 -5.83 -9.13 4.86
CA LEU A 263 -6.54 -9.50 6.08
C LEU A 263 -6.77 -8.29 7.00
N HIS A 264 -5.72 -7.52 7.28
CA HIS A 264 -5.81 -6.32 8.14
C HIS A 264 -6.75 -5.25 7.57
N ARG A 265 -6.77 -5.07 6.24
CA ARG A 265 -7.64 -4.09 5.58
C ARG A 265 -9.11 -4.50 5.64
N ASP A 266 -9.40 -5.78 5.43
CA ASP A 266 -10.76 -6.25 5.21
C ASP A 266 -11.48 -6.68 6.51
N ASN A 267 -10.73 -7.10 7.56
CA ASN A 267 -11.20 -7.58 8.89
C ASN A 267 -12.70 -8.02 8.95
N PRO A 268 -13.10 -9.06 8.21
CA PRO A 268 -14.51 -9.40 8.03
C PRO A 268 -15.18 -9.95 9.29
N SER A 269 -14.41 -10.58 10.19
CA SER A 269 -14.94 -11.28 11.35
C SER A 269 -15.55 -10.34 12.38
N ASP A 270 -14.88 -9.22 12.68
CA ASP A 270 -15.36 -8.28 13.69
C ASP A 270 -16.64 -7.56 13.26
N ASP A 271 -16.70 -7.06 12.01
CA ASP A 271 -17.89 -6.38 11.48
C ASP A 271 -19.11 -7.32 11.51
N LEU A 272 -18.96 -8.53 10.96
CA LEU A 272 -20.06 -9.49 10.86
C LEU A 272 -20.51 -9.98 12.23
N ARG A 273 -19.59 -10.19 13.17
CA ARG A 273 -19.90 -10.56 14.55
C ARG A 273 -20.70 -9.47 15.25
N HIS A 274 -20.28 -8.21 15.15
CA HIS A 274 -21.01 -7.08 15.74
C HIS A 274 -22.42 -6.93 15.14
N ARG A 275 -22.56 -7.13 13.82
CA ARG A 275 -23.87 -7.13 13.15
C ARG A 275 -24.78 -8.26 13.64
N VAL A 276 -24.28 -9.49 13.79
CA VAL A 276 -25.07 -10.60 14.36
C VAL A 276 -25.45 -10.30 15.81
N ASP A 277 -24.56 -9.75 16.63
CA ASP A 277 -24.84 -9.44 18.03
C ASP A 277 -25.94 -8.38 18.20
N ALA A 278 -25.92 -7.33 17.39
CA ALA A 278 -26.97 -6.32 17.36
C ALA A 278 -28.33 -6.92 16.98
N LEU A 279 -28.38 -7.67 15.87
CA LEU A 279 -29.61 -8.33 15.41
C LEU A 279 -30.11 -9.37 16.42
N ALA A 280 -29.20 -10.07 17.11
CA ALA A 280 -29.57 -11.01 18.17
C ALA A 280 -30.22 -10.30 19.37
N ALA A 281 -29.82 -9.07 19.69
CA ALA A 281 -30.45 -8.28 20.73
C ALA A 281 -31.89 -7.90 20.35
N ASP A 282 -32.12 -7.50 19.09
CA ASP A 282 -33.45 -7.18 18.57
C ASP A 282 -34.39 -8.40 18.62
N VAL A 283 -33.90 -9.58 18.21
CA VAL A 283 -34.66 -10.84 18.30
C VAL A 283 -35.00 -11.18 19.76
N ARG A 284 -34.08 -10.96 20.71
CA ARG A 284 -34.36 -11.17 22.15
C ARG A 284 -35.37 -10.16 22.70
N ALA A 285 -35.39 -8.94 22.16
CA ALA A 285 -36.40 -7.93 22.47
C ALA A 285 -37.77 -8.25 21.83
N GLY A 286 -37.84 -9.28 20.98
CA GLY A 286 -39.06 -9.78 20.35
C GLY A 286 -39.26 -9.32 18.90
N ASP A 287 -38.35 -8.54 18.32
CA ASP A 287 -38.42 -8.14 16.92
C ASP A 287 -38.00 -9.29 16.00
N THR A 288 -39.00 -9.89 15.35
CA THR A 288 -38.82 -10.97 14.36
C THR A 288 -39.35 -10.54 13.00
N SER A 289 -39.32 -9.24 12.71
CA SER A 289 -39.77 -8.68 11.45
C SER A 289 -39.00 -9.26 10.26
N ALA A 290 -39.64 -9.23 9.07
CA ALA A 290 -39.00 -9.67 7.83
C ALA A 290 -37.69 -8.90 7.54
N ALA A 291 -37.56 -7.67 8.04
CA ALA A 291 -36.34 -6.87 7.94
C ALA A 291 -35.18 -7.47 8.76
N VAL A 292 -35.41 -7.80 10.05
CA VAL A 292 -34.41 -8.43 10.92
C VAL A 292 -33.99 -9.80 10.39
N ILE A 293 -34.95 -10.62 9.95
CA ILE A 293 -34.69 -11.94 9.34
C ILE A 293 -33.90 -11.79 8.03
N GLY A 294 -34.25 -10.82 7.18
CA GLY A 294 -33.52 -10.51 5.95
C GLY A 294 -32.08 -10.07 6.21
N ALA A 295 -31.86 -9.22 7.22
CA ALA A 295 -30.53 -8.78 7.63
C ALA A 295 -29.68 -9.94 8.18
N LEU A 296 -30.25 -10.80 9.03
CA LEU A 296 -29.58 -12.02 9.50
C LEU A 296 -29.18 -12.95 8.34
N THR A 297 -30.06 -13.12 7.35
CA THR A 297 -29.78 -13.91 6.15
C THR A 297 -28.65 -13.31 5.31
N ALA A 298 -28.59 -11.97 5.21
CA ALA A 298 -27.49 -11.29 4.53
C ALA A 298 -26.16 -11.49 5.27
N VAL A 299 -26.14 -11.29 6.59
CA VAL A 299 -24.94 -11.51 7.41
C VAL A 299 -24.46 -12.97 7.32
N GLN A 300 -25.38 -13.94 7.31
CA GLN A 300 -25.02 -15.35 7.11
C GLN A 300 -24.34 -15.58 5.75
N ARG A 301 -24.84 -14.95 4.67
CA ARG A 301 -24.24 -15.07 3.33
C ARG A 301 -22.86 -14.43 3.29
N ASP A 302 -22.73 -13.21 3.80
CA ASP A 302 -21.48 -12.45 3.84
C ASP A 302 -20.40 -13.21 4.64
N ALA A 303 -20.78 -13.80 5.78
CA ALA A 303 -19.89 -14.65 6.58
C ALA A 303 -19.44 -15.91 5.84
N ASN A 304 -20.35 -16.59 5.12
CA ASN A 304 -19.98 -17.77 4.32
C ASN A 304 -19.03 -17.39 3.17
N LEU A 305 -19.24 -16.27 2.49
CA LEU A 305 -18.33 -15.79 1.44
C LEU A 305 -16.94 -15.48 2.03
N SER A 306 -16.90 -14.79 3.16
CA SER A 306 -15.66 -14.46 3.86
C SER A 306 -14.90 -15.73 4.31
N VAL A 307 -15.61 -16.80 4.70
CA VAL A 307 -15.00 -18.11 5.01
C VAL A 307 -14.29 -18.70 3.79
N GLU A 308 -14.86 -18.61 2.59
CA GLU A 308 -14.21 -19.09 1.37
C GLU A 308 -12.99 -18.23 0.98
N ASP A 309 -13.07 -16.92 1.20
CA ASP A 309 -11.94 -16.01 1.00
C ASP A 309 -10.78 -16.34 1.95
N LEU A 310 -11.07 -16.58 3.25
CA LEU A 310 -10.06 -17.00 4.22
C LEU A 310 -9.46 -18.38 3.90
N ARG A 311 -10.25 -19.33 3.39
CA ARG A 311 -9.71 -20.63 2.92
C ARG A 311 -8.74 -20.44 1.76
N THR A 312 -9.07 -19.58 0.83
CA THR A 312 -8.22 -19.24 -0.31
C THR A 312 -6.93 -18.56 0.15
N MET A 313 -7.04 -17.59 1.06
CA MET A 313 -5.90 -16.89 1.67
C MET A 313 -4.97 -17.86 2.42
N ARG A 314 -5.54 -18.71 3.29
CA ARG A 314 -4.80 -19.72 4.05
C ARG A 314 -4.07 -20.70 3.15
N HIS A 315 -4.71 -21.13 2.06
CA HIS A 315 -4.06 -21.98 1.06
C HIS A 315 -2.87 -21.25 0.40
N ALA A 316 -3.06 -19.99 -0.02
CA ALA A 316 -2.02 -19.18 -0.64
C ALA A 316 -0.81 -18.95 0.30
N VAL A 317 -1.05 -18.68 1.59
CA VAL A 317 0.02 -18.56 2.60
C VAL A 317 0.73 -19.90 2.82
N GLY A 318 0.00 -21.01 2.87
CA GLY A 318 0.59 -22.35 3.00
C GLY A 318 1.48 -22.73 1.81
N VAL A 319 1.07 -22.40 0.59
CA VAL A 319 1.89 -22.56 -0.62
C VAL A 319 3.13 -21.67 -0.56
N ALA A 320 2.99 -20.41 -0.13
CA ALA A 320 4.13 -19.52 0.04
C ALA A 320 5.15 -20.08 1.05
N LYS A 321 4.69 -20.61 2.20
CA LYS A 321 5.54 -21.28 3.19
C LYS A 321 6.35 -22.43 2.58
N HIS A 322 5.69 -23.30 1.81
CA HIS A 322 6.35 -24.43 1.16
C HIS A 322 7.41 -23.96 0.15
N ASN A 323 7.07 -22.97 -0.68
CA ASN A 323 7.99 -22.47 -1.71
C ASN A 323 9.17 -21.69 -1.12
N MET A 324 8.97 -21.01 0.01
CA MET A 324 10.07 -20.40 0.79
C MET A 324 11.06 -21.46 1.25
N ALA A 325 10.59 -22.58 1.79
CA ALA A 325 11.48 -23.68 2.17
C ALA A 325 12.21 -24.29 0.94
N ALA A 326 11.50 -24.43 -0.19
CA ALA A 326 12.06 -24.98 -1.42
C ALA A 326 13.06 -24.04 -2.13
N ALA A 327 13.03 -22.74 -1.85
CA ALA A 327 13.89 -21.75 -2.51
C ALA A 327 15.38 -22.03 -2.30
N TRP A 328 15.77 -22.65 -1.18
CA TRP A 328 17.16 -22.86 -0.79
C TRP A 328 17.87 -24.05 -1.45
N GLY A 329 17.16 -24.88 -2.21
CA GLY A 329 17.75 -26.08 -2.81
C GLY A 329 18.29 -27.07 -1.76
N ARG A 330 19.60 -27.38 -1.81
CA ARG A 330 20.23 -28.41 -0.94
C ARG A 330 20.85 -27.87 0.36
N THR A 331 21.13 -26.57 0.44
CA THR A 331 21.81 -25.97 1.60
C THR A 331 20.97 -24.83 2.14
N PRO A 332 20.09 -25.07 3.12
CA PRO A 332 19.31 -24.02 3.75
C PRO A 332 20.22 -23.06 4.55
N PRO A 333 19.88 -21.77 4.63
CA PRO A 333 20.58 -20.82 5.49
C PRO A 333 20.36 -21.16 6.96
N ASP A 334 21.19 -20.57 7.83
CA ASP A 334 20.95 -20.61 9.28
C ASP A 334 19.58 -19.98 9.57
N VAL A 335 18.69 -20.72 10.23
CA VAL A 335 17.31 -20.30 10.50
C VAL A 335 17.28 -19.38 11.73
N ARG A 336 18.02 -18.28 11.62
CA ARG A 336 18.12 -17.18 12.59
C ARG A 336 17.82 -15.86 11.90
N GLY A 337 17.67 -14.81 12.71
CA GLY A 337 17.35 -13.47 12.24
C GLY A 337 16.10 -13.47 11.35
N LEU A 338 16.19 -12.79 10.21
CA LEU A 338 15.03 -12.57 9.33
C LEU A 338 14.33 -13.85 8.86
N PHE A 339 15.04 -14.97 8.71
CA PHE A 339 14.45 -16.23 8.26
C PHE A 339 13.61 -16.90 9.35
N ALA A 340 14.03 -16.75 10.61
CA ALA A 340 13.25 -17.18 11.77
C ALA A 340 12.00 -16.30 11.90
N ASP A 341 12.17 -14.98 11.83
CA ASP A 341 11.07 -14.02 11.92
C ASP A 341 10.02 -14.27 10.82
N ASP A 342 10.46 -14.50 9.58
CA ASP A 342 9.58 -14.80 8.45
C ASP A 342 8.79 -16.11 8.67
N ARG A 343 9.44 -17.15 9.20
CA ARG A 343 8.78 -18.43 9.51
C ARG A 343 7.77 -18.27 10.63
N ASP A 344 8.16 -17.60 11.71
CA ASP A 344 7.34 -17.44 12.91
C ASP A 344 6.10 -16.57 12.59
N LEU A 345 6.25 -15.52 11.77
CA LEU A 345 5.14 -14.72 11.24
C LEU A 345 4.17 -15.56 10.40
N ILE A 346 4.68 -16.40 9.50
CA ILE A 346 3.85 -17.23 8.63
C ILE A 346 3.11 -18.30 9.43
N ASP A 347 3.76 -18.89 10.43
CA ASP A 347 3.14 -19.88 11.31
C ASP A 347 2.03 -19.25 12.14
N TRP A 348 2.28 -18.07 12.72
CA TRP A 348 1.24 -17.28 13.38
C TRP A 348 0.09 -16.94 12.43
N LEU A 349 0.37 -16.46 11.22
CA LEU A 349 -0.65 -16.08 10.25
C LEU A 349 -1.52 -17.27 9.84
N LEU A 350 -0.94 -18.45 9.64
CA LEU A 350 -1.71 -19.65 9.32
C LEU A 350 -2.67 -20.05 10.45
N THR A 351 -2.20 -19.99 11.70
CA THR A 351 -3.05 -20.22 12.87
C THR A 351 -4.13 -19.16 12.96
N HIS A 352 -3.78 -17.88 12.81
CA HIS A 352 -4.74 -16.78 12.87
C HIS A 352 -5.83 -16.90 11.80
N LEU A 353 -5.48 -17.27 10.56
CA LEU A 353 -6.47 -17.51 9.49
C LEU A 353 -7.40 -18.69 9.77
N ASP A 354 -6.91 -19.74 10.44
CA ASP A 354 -7.76 -20.85 10.89
C ASP A 354 -8.73 -20.40 12.00
N ASP A 355 -8.26 -19.58 12.95
CA ASP A 355 -9.08 -19.02 14.03
C ASP A 355 -10.15 -18.06 13.50
N GLU A 356 -9.79 -17.13 12.61
CA GLU A 356 -10.72 -16.18 11.98
C GLU A 356 -11.83 -16.90 11.19
N ARG A 357 -11.46 -17.98 10.49
CA ARG A 357 -12.42 -18.84 9.79
C ARG A 357 -13.41 -19.47 10.79
N GLU A 358 -12.94 -20.02 11.91
CA GLU A 358 -13.81 -20.62 12.93
C GLU A 358 -14.77 -19.59 13.55
N HIS A 359 -14.31 -18.36 13.77
CA HIS A 359 -15.14 -17.26 14.26
C HIS A 359 -16.26 -16.90 13.27
N LEU A 360 -15.94 -16.83 11.97
CA LEU A 360 -16.94 -16.57 10.93
C LEU A 360 -17.92 -17.73 10.74
N GLU A 361 -17.45 -18.98 10.79
CA GLU A 361 -18.32 -20.17 10.75
C GLU A 361 -19.31 -20.17 11.93
N THR A 362 -18.84 -19.82 13.13
CA THR A 362 -19.68 -19.63 14.32
C THR A 362 -20.69 -18.48 14.13
N THR A 363 -20.26 -17.36 13.56
CA THR A 363 -21.11 -16.20 13.26
C THR A 363 -22.22 -16.56 12.27
N ALA A 364 -21.88 -17.27 11.20
CA ALA A 364 -22.84 -17.76 10.21
C ALA A 364 -23.83 -18.77 10.82
N ALA A 365 -23.35 -19.69 11.66
CA ALA A 365 -24.20 -20.66 12.35
C ALA A 365 -25.18 -19.96 13.32
N ARG A 366 -24.71 -18.93 14.04
CA ARG A 366 -25.55 -18.13 14.94
C ARG A 366 -26.62 -17.35 14.18
N ALA A 367 -26.26 -16.69 13.07
CA ALA A 367 -27.22 -16.01 12.21
C ALA A 367 -28.31 -16.96 11.71
N ARG A 368 -27.93 -18.17 11.26
CA ARG A 368 -28.85 -19.22 10.82
C ARG A 368 -29.78 -19.73 11.94
N HIS A 369 -29.27 -19.83 13.15
CA HIS A 369 -30.08 -20.24 14.29
C HIS A 369 -31.13 -19.19 14.63
N LEU A 370 -30.77 -17.90 14.57
CA LEU A 370 -31.67 -16.78 14.83
C LEU A 370 -32.75 -16.61 13.75
N THR A 371 -32.49 -17.03 12.51
CA THR A 371 -33.53 -17.12 11.48
C THR A 371 -34.46 -18.32 11.66
N GLY A 372 -34.26 -19.14 12.70
CA GLY A 372 -35.13 -20.26 13.06
C GLY A 372 -35.07 -21.44 12.09
N GLY A 373 -34.01 -21.56 11.27
CA GLY A 373 -33.92 -22.58 10.23
C GLY A 373 -35.01 -22.49 9.15
N ARG A 374 -35.76 -21.39 9.08
CA ARG A 374 -36.68 -21.10 7.98
C ARG A 374 -35.85 -20.79 6.74
N SER A 375 -35.62 -21.80 5.92
CA SER A 375 -35.25 -21.60 4.52
C SER A 375 -36.29 -20.66 3.93
N ALA A 376 -35.85 -19.57 3.30
CA ALA A 376 -36.73 -18.73 2.52
C ALA A 376 -37.47 -19.61 1.51
N ASP A 377 -38.80 -19.66 1.60
CA ASP A 377 -39.62 -20.21 0.54
C ASP A 377 -39.35 -19.43 -0.76
N PRO A 378 -39.41 -20.09 -1.93
CA PRO A 378 -39.28 -19.39 -3.20
C PRO A 378 -40.41 -18.36 -3.33
N PRO A 379 -40.20 -17.23 -4.04
CA PRO A 379 -41.17 -16.14 -4.09
C PRO A 379 -42.50 -16.61 -4.73
N PRO A 380 -43.66 -16.13 -4.25
CA PRO A 380 -44.96 -16.55 -4.77
C PRO A 380 -45.27 -15.92 -6.15
N ASP A 381 -46.03 -16.65 -6.96
CA ASP A 381 -46.52 -16.33 -8.32
C ASP A 381 -47.24 -14.95 -8.37
N PRO A 382 -46.90 -14.05 -9.33
CA PRO A 382 -47.38 -12.66 -9.38
C PRO A 382 -48.81 -12.50 -9.94
N ARG A 383 -49.79 -13.30 -9.48
CA ARG A 383 -51.18 -13.20 -9.94
C ARG A 383 -52.20 -13.31 -8.81
N SER A 384 -52.43 -12.19 -8.11
CA SER A 384 -53.76 -11.72 -7.68
C SER A 384 -53.72 -10.29 -7.11
N PRO A 385 -54.82 -9.51 -7.20
CA PRO A 385 -54.79 -8.04 -7.14
C PRO A 385 -55.22 -7.43 -5.79
N ASP A 386 -54.68 -6.23 -5.51
CA ASP A 386 -55.13 -5.13 -4.60
C ASP A 386 -55.35 -5.46 -3.10
N VAL A 387 -54.92 -4.65 -2.11
CA VAL A 387 -55.30 -3.25 -1.83
C VAL A 387 -54.27 -2.61 -0.86
N ASP A 388 -53.98 -1.31 -1.07
CA ASP A 388 -53.37 -0.31 -0.18
C ASP A 388 -52.14 -0.68 0.67
N ARG A 389 -50.95 -0.32 0.16
CA ARG A 389 -49.80 0.05 1.02
C ARG A 389 -49.04 1.22 0.35
N PRO A 390 -48.72 2.31 1.07
CA PRO A 390 -47.98 3.44 0.49
C PRO A 390 -46.59 2.98 0.02
N PRO A 391 -46.05 3.59 -1.05
CA PRO A 391 -44.84 3.09 -1.68
C PRO A 391 -43.63 3.39 -0.79
N VAL A 392 -42.92 2.35 -0.34
CA VAL A 392 -41.54 2.50 0.13
C VAL A 392 -40.67 2.49 -1.11
N THR A 393 -40.36 3.67 -1.62
CA THR A 393 -39.44 3.88 -2.75
C THR A 393 -38.00 3.88 -2.26
N GLY A 394 -37.20 2.95 -2.78
CA GLY A 394 -35.75 2.98 -2.67
C GLY A 394 -35.14 1.59 -2.66
N THR A 395 -34.54 1.18 -3.76
CA THR A 395 -33.59 0.06 -3.79
C THR A 395 -32.30 0.47 -3.05
N PRO A 396 -31.48 -0.45 -2.49
CA PRO A 396 -30.19 -0.07 -1.86
C PRO A 396 -29.27 0.75 -2.77
N ALA A 397 -29.36 0.53 -4.08
CA ALA A 397 -28.67 1.32 -5.10
C ALA A 397 -29.15 2.79 -5.15
N ASP A 398 -30.45 3.04 -4.91
CA ASP A 398 -31.02 4.39 -4.86
C ASP A 398 -30.60 5.16 -3.60
N ASP A 399 -30.29 4.45 -2.52
CA ASP A 399 -29.87 5.04 -1.26
C ASP A 399 -28.43 5.54 -1.32
N VAL A 400 -27.54 4.76 -1.94
CA VAL A 400 -26.16 5.17 -2.22
C VAL A 400 -26.13 6.31 -3.25
N ALA A 401 -26.97 6.25 -4.29
CA ALA A 401 -27.03 7.30 -5.32
C ALA A 401 -27.42 8.68 -4.76
N ARG A 402 -28.18 8.73 -3.66
CA ARG A 402 -28.54 9.98 -2.96
C ARG A 402 -27.54 10.39 -1.88
N SER A 403 -26.65 9.49 -1.44
CA SER A 403 -25.71 9.75 -0.35
C SER A 403 -24.47 10.49 -0.82
N VAL A 404 -24.08 11.54 -0.09
CA VAL A 404 -22.92 12.41 -0.41
C VAL A 404 -22.13 12.69 0.86
N PHE A 405 -20.82 12.44 0.87
CA PHE A 405 -19.99 12.83 2.00
C PHE A 405 -19.71 14.33 1.99
N VAL A 406 -19.73 14.95 3.15
CA VAL A 406 -19.35 16.35 3.32
C VAL A 406 -18.13 16.42 4.24
N VAL A 407 -17.04 16.97 3.71
CA VAL A 407 -15.83 17.32 4.46
C VAL A 407 -15.87 18.82 4.71
N HIS A 408 -15.74 19.27 5.94
CA HIS A 408 -15.79 20.69 6.26
C HIS A 408 -14.95 21.04 7.49
N GLY A 409 -14.61 22.34 7.62
CA GLY A 409 -13.91 22.88 8.78
C GLY A 409 -14.81 23.15 10.00
N ARG A 410 -14.38 24.02 10.90
CA ARG A 410 -15.13 24.37 12.13
C ARG A 410 -16.23 25.42 11.90
N ASP A 411 -16.32 25.99 10.70
CA ASP A 411 -17.34 26.98 10.38
C ASP A 411 -18.73 26.34 10.25
N ALA A 412 -19.47 26.33 11.37
CA ALA A 412 -20.80 25.74 11.45
C ALA A 412 -21.83 26.43 10.54
N ALA A 413 -21.72 27.74 10.31
CA ALA A 413 -22.65 28.46 9.45
C ALA A 413 -22.51 28.02 7.98
N VAL A 414 -21.27 27.91 7.50
CA VAL A 414 -21.00 27.38 6.14
C VAL A 414 -21.45 25.92 6.03
N ARG A 415 -21.14 25.08 7.03
CA ARG A 415 -21.58 23.67 7.07
C ARG A 415 -23.10 23.56 6.98
N ASP A 416 -23.82 24.24 7.87
CA ASP A 416 -25.27 24.12 7.98
C ASP A 416 -25.96 24.57 6.69
N GLY A 417 -25.43 25.62 6.04
CA GLY A 417 -25.88 26.07 4.73
C GLY A 417 -25.71 25.00 3.64
N ILE A 418 -24.53 24.36 3.56
CA ILE A 418 -24.26 23.28 2.60
C ILE A 418 -25.16 22.07 2.84
N PHE A 419 -25.30 21.63 4.10
CA PHE A 419 -26.17 20.51 4.44
C PHE A 419 -27.64 20.79 4.12
N THR A 420 -28.10 22.02 4.37
CA THR A 420 -29.45 22.46 4.02
C THR A 420 -29.68 22.42 2.51
N LEU A 421 -28.72 22.92 1.73
CA LEU A 421 -28.80 22.90 0.27
C LEU A 421 -28.79 21.47 -0.30
N LEU A 422 -27.94 20.59 0.22
CA LEU A 422 -27.88 19.18 -0.23
C LEU A 422 -29.19 18.45 0.07
N ARG A 423 -29.77 18.64 1.26
CA ARG A 423 -31.07 18.05 1.61
C ARG A 423 -32.22 18.58 0.74
N ALA A 424 -32.18 19.87 0.37
CA ALA A 424 -33.18 20.45 -0.53
C ALA A 424 -33.12 19.88 -1.96
N LEU A 425 -32.03 19.21 -2.33
CA LEU A 425 -31.83 18.49 -3.60
C LEU A 425 -32.15 16.98 -3.49
N ASP A 426 -32.84 16.56 -2.42
CA ASP A 426 -33.09 15.14 -2.07
C ASP A 426 -31.82 14.30 -1.88
N LEU A 427 -30.70 14.93 -1.53
CA LEU A 427 -29.46 14.24 -1.18
C LEU A 427 -29.35 14.02 0.33
N LYS A 428 -28.63 12.96 0.70
CA LYS A 428 -28.33 12.58 2.08
C LYS A 428 -26.89 12.95 2.40
N PRO A 429 -26.64 14.17 2.95
CA PRO A 429 -25.30 14.55 3.34
C PRO A 429 -24.87 13.75 4.57
N LEU A 430 -23.74 13.07 4.46
CA LEU A 430 -23.10 12.30 5.51
C LEU A 430 -21.86 13.05 6.00
N GLU A 431 -21.71 13.15 7.32
CA GLU A 431 -20.51 13.73 7.92
C GLU A 431 -19.30 12.80 7.68
N TRP A 432 -18.17 13.37 7.26
CA TRP A 432 -16.94 12.59 7.08
C TRP A 432 -16.43 11.98 8.40
N GLU A 433 -16.58 12.67 9.53
CA GLU A 433 -16.24 12.13 10.85
C GLU A 433 -17.07 10.91 11.25
N ALA A 434 -18.32 10.80 10.76
CA ALA A 434 -19.16 9.62 10.96
C ALA A 434 -18.65 8.41 10.16
N LEU A 435 -17.92 8.64 9.07
CA LEU A 435 -17.23 7.61 8.33
C LEU A 435 -15.95 7.15 9.04
N VAL A 436 -15.15 8.07 9.59
CA VAL A 436 -13.98 7.76 10.43
C VAL A 436 -14.42 6.97 11.67
N SER A 437 -15.48 7.43 12.35
CA SER A 437 -16.06 6.76 13.52
C SER A 437 -16.68 5.41 13.16
N GLY A 438 -17.26 5.30 11.96
CA GLY A 438 -17.82 4.08 11.41
C GLY A 438 -16.80 2.99 11.08
N THR A 439 -15.50 3.30 11.03
CA THR A 439 -14.44 2.29 10.92
C THR A 439 -14.20 1.51 12.21
N GLY A 440 -14.74 1.99 13.35
CA GLY A 440 -14.52 1.37 14.68
C GLY A 440 -13.09 1.53 15.22
N MET A 441 -12.18 2.15 14.47
CA MET A 441 -10.80 2.34 14.85
C MET A 441 -10.58 3.71 15.50
N ALA A 442 -9.74 3.75 16.55
CA ALA A 442 -9.38 5.01 17.21
C ALA A 442 -8.54 5.95 16.32
N THR A 443 -7.85 5.40 15.31
CA THR A 443 -7.06 6.16 14.32
C THR A 443 -6.96 5.35 13.02
N PRO A 444 -7.95 5.42 12.11
CA PRO A 444 -7.99 4.59 10.90
C PRO A 444 -6.92 4.98 9.87
N PHE A 445 -6.41 4.01 9.11
CA PHE A 445 -5.51 4.28 7.99
C PHE A 445 -6.30 4.89 6.82
N LEU A 446 -5.64 5.75 6.04
CA LEU A 446 -6.23 6.44 4.88
C LEU A 446 -6.95 5.48 3.91
N GLY A 447 -6.36 4.31 3.67
CA GLY A 447 -6.93 3.29 2.80
C GLY A 447 -8.27 2.73 3.29
N ASP A 448 -8.47 2.61 4.61
CA ASP A 448 -9.67 2.01 5.20
C ASP A 448 -10.85 2.98 5.12
N VAL A 449 -10.57 4.27 5.36
CA VAL A 449 -11.49 5.39 5.17
C VAL A 449 -11.94 5.47 3.70
N VAL A 450 -11.00 5.31 2.75
CA VAL A 450 -11.28 5.30 1.30
C VAL A 450 -12.15 4.11 0.89
N ALA A 451 -11.87 2.89 1.37
CA ALA A 451 -12.63 1.69 1.07
C ALA A 451 -14.07 1.73 1.64
N HIS A 452 -14.24 2.25 2.86
CA HIS A 452 -15.56 2.48 3.46
C HIS A 452 -16.34 3.59 2.78
N ALA A 453 -15.66 4.63 2.27
CA ALA A 453 -16.32 5.76 1.63
C ALA A 453 -17.07 5.32 0.38
N VAL A 454 -16.38 4.68 -0.56
CA VAL A 454 -16.91 4.41 -1.91
C VAL A 454 -18.15 3.51 -1.94
N THR A 455 -18.42 2.76 -0.87
CA THR A 455 -19.60 1.88 -0.75
C THR A 455 -20.82 2.58 -0.14
N ARG A 456 -20.63 3.70 0.58
CA ARG A 456 -21.70 4.38 1.34
C ARG A 456 -22.19 5.69 0.72
N ALA A 457 -21.41 6.32 -0.15
CA ALA A 457 -21.81 7.54 -0.84
C ALA A 457 -21.40 7.55 -2.31
N ARG A 458 -22.19 8.25 -3.12
CA ARG A 458 -21.93 8.39 -4.55
C ARG A 458 -20.86 9.43 -4.86
N ALA A 459 -20.73 10.47 -4.04
CA ALA A 459 -19.82 11.59 -4.26
C ALA A 459 -19.31 12.17 -2.93
N ALA A 460 -18.30 13.04 -3.01
CA ALA A 460 -17.82 13.84 -1.89
C ALA A 460 -17.91 15.34 -2.22
N VAL A 461 -18.32 16.15 -1.24
CA VAL A 461 -18.29 17.60 -1.27
C VAL A 461 -17.29 18.06 -0.21
N VAL A 462 -16.22 18.72 -0.64
CA VAL A 462 -15.20 19.24 0.27
C VAL A 462 -15.32 20.75 0.36
N VAL A 463 -15.56 21.25 1.57
CA VAL A 463 -15.82 22.66 1.84
C VAL A 463 -14.61 23.28 2.53
N LEU A 464 -13.89 24.12 1.78
CA LEU A 464 -12.72 24.84 2.24
C LEU A 464 -13.14 26.19 2.81
N THR A 465 -13.09 26.30 4.13
CA THR A 465 -13.32 27.55 4.87
C THR A 465 -11.98 28.09 5.39
N PRO A 466 -11.79 29.43 5.44
CA PRO A 466 -10.54 30.05 5.88
C PRO A 466 -10.47 30.03 7.41
N ASP A 467 -10.17 28.88 7.99
CA ASP A 467 -10.27 28.63 9.43
C ASP A 467 -8.97 28.92 10.19
N ASP A 468 -7.82 28.57 9.61
CA ASP A 468 -6.51 28.70 10.25
C ASP A 468 -5.69 29.85 9.62
N VAL A 469 -4.91 30.54 10.45
CA VAL A 469 -3.91 31.52 10.00
C VAL A 469 -2.60 30.78 9.76
N VAL A 470 -2.05 30.87 8.55
CA VAL A 470 -0.85 30.14 8.12
C VAL A 470 0.19 31.08 7.52
N GLY A 471 1.46 30.71 7.57
CA GLY A 471 2.53 31.45 6.90
C GLY A 471 3.82 30.62 6.82
N LEU A 472 4.64 30.90 5.81
CA LEU A 472 5.95 30.29 5.70
C LEU A 472 6.86 30.80 6.81
N HIS A 473 7.60 29.88 7.43
CA HIS A 473 8.58 30.21 8.46
C HIS A 473 9.57 31.26 7.93
N PRO A 474 9.83 32.37 8.65
CA PRO A 474 10.62 33.48 8.12
C PRO A 474 12.01 33.09 7.61
N SER A 475 12.66 32.09 8.21
CA SER A 475 14.00 31.63 7.80
C SER A 475 14.01 30.81 6.50
N LEU A 476 12.84 30.41 5.99
CA LEU A 476 12.72 29.63 4.75
C LEU A 476 12.30 30.49 3.56
N ARG A 477 12.06 31.79 3.77
CA ARG A 477 11.69 32.73 2.72
C ARG A 477 12.91 33.05 1.86
N LEU A 478 12.71 33.08 0.55
CA LEU A 478 13.69 33.48 -0.44
C LEU A 478 13.29 34.83 -1.02
N ASP A 479 14.25 35.68 -1.33
CA ASP A 479 14.02 37.00 -1.97
C ASP A 479 13.25 36.93 -3.29
N THR A 480 13.23 35.73 -3.92
CA THR A 480 12.52 35.43 -5.16
C THR A 480 11.10 34.87 -4.95
N ASP A 481 10.67 34.65 -3.71
CA ASP A 481 9.36 34.06 -3.42
C ASP A 481 8.21 35.02 -3.76
N GLU A 482 7.09 34.45 -4.18
CA GLU A 482 5.86 35.18 -4.46
C GLU A 482 5.35 35.93 -3.21
N PRO A 483 4.63 37.06 -3.37
CA PRO A 483 4.23 37.91 -2.23
C PRO A 483 3.47 37.19 -1.10
N HIS A 484 2.71 36.14 -1.43
CA HIS A 484 1.94 35.36 -0.46
C HIS A 484 2.79 34.44 0.45
N GLU A 485 4.09 34.27 0.16
CA GLU A 485 5.05 33.58 1.01
C GLU A 485 5.59 34.47 2.14
N TRP A 486 5.52 35.80 1.95
CA TRP A 486 6.03 36.79 2.88
C TRP A 486 5.02 37.21 3.96
N THR A 487 3.73 37.03 3.68
CA THR A 487 2.62 37.40 4.56
C THR A 487 1.94 36.17 5.15
N THR A 488 1.36 36.32 6.33
CA THR A 488 0.37 35.34 6.81
C THR A 488 -0.87 35.40 5.92
N GLY A 489 -1.58 34.28 5.81
CA GLY A 489 -2.79 34.13 5.02
C GLY A 489 -3.77 33.21 5.73
N MET A 490 -5.05 33.31 5.39
CA MET A 490 -6.03 32.34 5.88
C MET A 490 -5.98 31.06 5.04
N GLN A 491 -6.27 29.90 5.63
CA GLN A 491 -6.34 28.63 4.93
C GLN A 491 -7.33 27.67 5.62
N ALA A 492 -7.78 26.65 4.89
CA ALA A 492 -8.50 25.53 5.48
C ALA A 492 -7.60 24.79 6.49
N ARG A 493 -8.22 24.21 7.52
CA ARG A 493 -7.50 23.48 8.56
C ARG A 493 -6.68 22.33 7.95
N PRO A 494 -5.51 21.98 8.52
CA PRO A 494 -4.72 20.86 8.04
C PRO A 494 -5.50 19.55 7.90
N ASN A 495 -6.41 19.26 8.84
CA ASN A 495 -7.27 18.07 8.76
C ASN A 495 -8.14 18.08 7.50
N VAL A 496 -8.77 19.22 7.17
CA VAL A 496 -9.62 19.38 5.98
C VAL A 496 -8.80 19.23 4.69
N LEU A 497 -7.54 19.70 4.68
CA LEU A 497 -6.64 19.53 3.54
C LEU A 497 -6.20 18.06 3.37
N LEU A 498 -5.94 17.36 4.48
CA LEU A 498 -5.66 15.92 4.45
C LEU A 498 -6.88 15.15 3.93
N GLU A 499 -8.07 15.42 4.48
CA GLU A 499 -9.37 14.84 4.09
C GLU A 499 -9.72 15.13 2.63
N LEU A 500 -9.38 16.32 2.11
CA LEU A 500 -9.46 16.62 0.68
C LEU A 500 -8.60 15.65 -0.14
N GLY A 501 -7.36 15.39 0.28
CA GLY A 501 -6.50 14.39 -0.34
C GLY A 501 -7.13 12.99 -0.34
N MET A 502 -7.75 12.61 0.78
CA MET A 502 -8.47 11.33 0.91
C MET A 502 -9.68 11.26 0.00
N ALA A 503 -10.48 12.32 -0.08
CA ALA A 503 -11.65 12.40 -0.94
C ALA A 503 -11.24 12.32 -2.42
N LEU A 504 -10.15 12.98 -2.82
CA LEU A 504 -9.62 12.89 -4.17
C LEU A 504 -9.08 11.48 -4.50
N ALA A 505 -8.55 10.76 -3.52
CA ALA A 505 -8.14 9.37 -3.69
C ALA A 505 -9.34 8.41 -3.80
N ALA A 506 -10.38 8.60 -2.99
CA ALA A 506 -11.59 7.77 -3.00
C ALA A 506 -12.53 8.07 -4.19
N TYR A 507 -12.63 9.33 -4.57
CA TYR A 507 -13.57 9.86 -5.56
C TYR A 507 -12.86 10.78 -6.57
N PRO A 508 -11.91 10.26 -7.37
CA PRO A 508 -11.08 11.08 -8.26
C PRO A 508 -11.91 11.94 -9.23
N ASP A 509 -12.99 11.38 -9.78
CA ASP A 509 -13.88 12.07 -10.72
C ASP A 509 -15.20 12.54 -10.10
N ARG A 510 -15.39 12.30 -8.79
CA ARG A 510 -16.67 12.50 -8.07
C ARG A 510 -16.52 13.35 -6.80
N THR A 511 -15.43 14.11 -6.70
CA THR A 511 -15.20 15.09 -5.64
C THR A 511 -15.52 16.50 -6.13
N VAL A 512 -16.41 17.19 -5.43
CA VAL A 512 -16.76 18.60 -5.70
C VAL A 512 -16.15 19.48 -4.61
N ILE A 513 -15.25 20.38 -4.99
CA ILE A 513 -14.59 21.29 -4.04
C ILE A 513 -15.29 22.65 -4.04
N VAL A 514 -15.71 23.08 -2.86
CA VAL A 514 -16.37 24.37 -2.59
C VAL A 514 -15.43 25.22 -1.73
N LYS A 515 -15.20 26.47 -2.11
CA LYS A 515 -14.28 27.39 -1.42
C LYS A 515 -15.01 28.63 -0.94
N ALA A 516 -14.94 28.93 0.35
CA ALA A 516 -15.49 30.14 0.95
C ALA A 516 -14.38 31.17 1.24
N GLY A 517 -14.63 32.45 0.97
CA GLY A 517 -13.66 33.51 1.27
C GLY A 517 -12.30 33.37 0.56
N SER A 518 -11.32 34.12 1.05
CA SER A 518 -9.96 34.17 0.52
C SER A 518 -9.06 33.14 1.20
N HIS A 519 -8.18 32.51 0.43
CA HIS A 519 -7.21 31.55 0.97
C HIS A 519 -5.81 31.81 0.40
N ARG A 520 -4.78 31.57 1.20
CA ARG A 520 -3.41 31.40 0.70
C ARG A 520 -3.36 30.21 -0.29
N PRO A 521 -2.67 30.34 -1.44
CA PRO A 521 -2.53 29.25 -2.40
C PRO A 521 -1.90 27.99 -1.80
N VAL A 522 -2.24 26.84 -2.39
CA VAL A 522 -1.59 25.54 -2.14
C VAL A 522 -1.18 25.02 -3.50
N ALA A 523 0.13 24.94 -3.76
CA ALA A 523 0.69 24.72 -5.10
C ALA A 523 0.09 23.51 -5.85
N ASP A 524 -0.17 22.40 -5.15
CA ASP A 524 -0.72 21.17 -5.75
C ASP A 524 -2.24 21.22 -6.03
N LEU A 525 -2.95 22.27 -5.56
CA LEU A 525 -4.39 22.44 -5.75
C LEU A 525 -4.74 23.41 -6.90
N ASP A 526 -3.80 24.18 -7.41
CA ASP A 526 -4.04 25.24 -8.42
C ASP A 526 -4.47 24.72 -9.81
N GLY A 527 -4.28 23.43 -10.09
CA GLY A 527 -4.75 22.77 -11.32
C GLY A 527 -6.21 22.27 -11.29
N ARG A 528 -6.94 22.46 -10.19
CA ARG A 528 -8.32 21.92 -10.00
C ARG A 528 -9.38 23.04 -10.02
N ASN A 529 -10.58 22.70 -10.49
CA ASN A 529 -11.67 23.66 -10.64
C ASN A 529 -12.53 23.78 -9.36
N PHE A 530 -12.49 24.92 -8.68
CA PHE A 530 -13.26 25.20 -7.45
C PHE A 530 -14.61 25.86 -7.72
N LEU A 531 -15.62 25.53 -6.91
CA LEU A 531 -16.83 26.36 -6.79
C LEU A 531 -16.63 27.41 -5.71
N GLN A 532 -16.63 28.69 -6.08
CA GLN A 532 -16.62 29.76 -5.09
C GLN A 532 -18.00 29.85 -4.43
N LEU A 533 -18.05 29.66 -3.11
CA LEU A 533 -19.25 29.78 -2.30
C LEU A 533 -19.70 31.25 -2.31
N ARG A 534 -20.93 31.48 -2.77
CA ARG A 534 -21.61 32.77 -2.82
C ARG A 534 -23.11 32.54 -2.65
N ASP A 535 -23.81 33.47 -2.03
CA ASP A 535 -25.27 33.45 -1.99
C ASP A 535 -25.89 33.85 -3.33
N THR A 536 -25.82 32.93 -4.29
CA THR A 536 -26.34 33.15 -5.64
C THR A 536 -27.04 31.90 -6.14
N VAL A 537 -28.03 32.11 -7.01
CA VAL A 537 -28.70 31.04 -7.76
C VAL A 537 -27.69 30.29 -8.64
N ASP A 538 -26.69 30.99 -9.19
CA ASP A 538 -25.64 30.41 -10.04
C ASP A 538 -24.77 29.39 -9.28
N PHE A 539 -24.30 29.72 -8.06
CA PHE A 539 -23.56 28.78 -7.22
C PHE A 539 -24.35 27.50 -6.97
N ARG A 540 -25.62 27.62 -6.55
CA ARG A 540 -26.50 26.48 -6.26
C ARG A 540 -26.69 25.60 -7.49
N ARG A 541 -26.97 26.20 -8.66
CA ARG A 541 -27.09 25.48 -9.93
C ARG A 541 -25.82 24.76 -10.33
N LYS A 542 -24.66 25.40 -10.18
CA LYS A 542 -23.35 24.78 -10.48
C LYS A 542 -23.07 23.61 -9.56
N LEU A 543 -23.38 23.72 -8.26
CA LEU A 543 -23.23 22.62 -7.32
C LEU A 543 -24.13 21.44 -7.68
N ALA A 544 -25.44 21.68 -7.89
CA ALA A 544 -26.39 20.65 -8.30
C ALA A 544 -25.96 19.96 -9.60
N HIS A 545 -25.51 20.74 -10.59
CA HIS A 545 -25.00 20.21 -11.85
C HIS A 545 -23.77 19.31 -11.67
N ARG A 546 -22.78 19.72 -10.86
CA ARG A 546 -21.58 18.90 -10.61
C ARG A 546 -21.91 17.61 -9.85
N LEU A 547 -22.84 17.65 -8.90
CA LEU A 547 -23.29 16.45 -8.18
C LEU A 547 -24.02 15.48 -9.11
N ARG A 548 -24.80 15.99 -10.06
CA ARG A 548 -25.41 15.16 -11.12
C ARG A 548 -24.35 14.53 -12.02
N LEU A 549 -23.33 15.28 -12.43
CA LEU A 549 -22.19 14.74 -13.20
C LEU A 549 -21.40 13.68 -12.41
N ALA A 550 -21.29 13.84 -11.08
CA ALA A 550 -20.73 12.83 -10.19
C ALA A 550 -21.64 11.59 -10.02
N GLY A 551 -22.84 11.63 -10.61
CA GLY A 551 -23.80 10.54 -10.68
C GLY A 551 -24.72 10.45 -9.48
N CYS A 552 -24.88 11.53 -8.70
CA CYS A 552 -25.88 11.62 -7.64
C CYS A 552 -27.30 11.74 -8.21
N ALA A 553 -28.28 11.15 -7.53
CA ALA A 553 -29.70 11.27 -7.84
C ALA A 553 -30.26 12.61 -7.33
N VAL A 554 -29.82 13.71 -7.96
CA VAL A 554 -30.23 15.08 -7.63
C VAL A 554 -31.69 15.33 -8.06
N ASP A 555 -32.55 15.75 -7.13
CA ASP A 555 -33.88 16.28 -7.45
C ASP A 555 -33.82 17.81 -7.57
N ASP A 556 -33.99 18.31 -8.80
CA ASP A 556 -34.07 19.74 -9.12
C ASP A 556 -35.39 20.15 -9.81
N HIS A 557 -36.45 19.34 -9.67
CA HIS A 557 -37.75 19.62 -10.30
C HIS A 557 -38.46 20.85 -9.72
N GLY A 558 -38.18 21.21 -8.46
CA GLY A 558 -38.68 22.41 -7.79
C GLY A 558 -37.79 23.65 -7.96
N GLN A 559 -38.22 24.80 -7.43
CA GLN A 559 -37.38 26.03 -7.36
C GLN A 559 -36.94 26.38 -5.93
N ASP A 560 -37.50 25.74 -4.90
CA ASP A 560 -37.25 26.08 -3.48
C ASP A 560 -35.77 25.88 -3.08
N TRP A 561 -35.10 24.88 -3.67
CA TRP A 561 -33.67 24.63 -3.46
C TRP A 561 -32.78 25.78 -3.96
N LEU A 562 -33.26 26.66 -4.86
CA LEU A 562 -32.52 27.83 -5.33
C LEU A 562 -32.37 28.91 -4.24
N ALA A 563 -33.14 28.83 -3.16
CA ALA A 563 -33.01 29.67 -1.97
C ALA A 563 -32.50 28.89 -0.75
N ALA A 564 -32.24 27.59 -0.87
CA ALA A 564 -31.83 26.74 0.25
C ALA A 564 -30.38 27.02 0.68
N GLY A 565 -30.17 26.99 2.01
CA GLY A 565 -28.91 27.38 2.66
C GLY A 565 -28.74 28.89 2.73
N ASP A 566 -28.38 29.41 3.90
CA ASP A 566 -28.02 30.83 4.07
C ASP A 566 -26.51 31.00 3.83
N PHE A 567 -26.17 31.77 2.80
CA PHE A 567 -24.78 32.07 2.45
C PHE A 567 -24.50 33.56 2.35
N ALA A 568 -25.43 34.43 2.76
CA ALA A 568 -25.38 35.86 2.43
C ALA A 568 -24.30 36.59 3.23
N ASP A 569 -24.19 36.28 4.53
CA ASP A 569 -23.38 37.05 5.49
C ASP A 569 -22.41 36.19 6.31
N LEU A 570 -21.76 35.23 5.67
CA LEU A 570 -20.85 34.31 6.35
C LEU A 570 -19.55 34.98 6.78
N ASP A 571 -19.13 34.74 8.03
CA ASP A 571 -17.85 35.22 8.56
C ASP A 571 -16.65 34.74 7.74
N ALA A 572 -16.74 33.55 7.14
CA ALA A 572 -15.74 33.03 6.21
C ALA A 572 -15.32 34.02 5.12
N TYR A 573 -16.21 34.93 4.68
CA TYR A 573 -15.87 35.91 3.64
C TYR A 573 -15.01 37.07 4.15
N ARG A 574 -15.00 37.33 5.46
CA ARG A 574 -14.34 38.47 6.09
C ARG A 574 -13.08 38.09 6.86
N ARG A 575 -12.83 36.80 7.08
CA ARG A 575 -11.64 36.34 7.81
C ARG A 575 -10.37 36.78 7.10
N ALA A 576 -9.50 37.40 7.87
CA ALA A 576 -8.18 37.84 7.47
C ALA A 576 -7.17 37.52 8.59
N PRO A 577 -5.88 37.35 8.25
CA PRO A 577 -4.80 37.00 9.19
C PRO A 577 -4.57 38.00 10.32
#